data_AF-A0A928ES97-F1
#
_entry.id   AF-A0A928ES97-F1
#
_cell.length_a   1.000
_cell.length_b   1.000
_cell.length_c   1.000
_cell.angle_alpha   90.00
_cell.angle_beta   90.00
_cell.angle_gamma   90.00
#
_symmetry.space_group_name_H-M   'P 1'
#
loop_
_entity.id
_entity.type
_entity.pdbx_description
1 polymer ?
#
loop_
_entity_poly.entity_id
_entity_poly.type
_entity_poly.pdbx_seq_one_letter_code
_entity_poly.pdbx_strand_id
1 'polypeptide(L)'
;MKRMARFLIPFLALVLVAALCAVPMSAEDNVIFIKDGAAGDGSSAESALKPTTGNYDTTASKPDKFKDAALYQAWEKLIAAGGGTIVVCGPYTLDNNNCKPIGASSADFMFLDLSMYKKDITITYTSVYNGVDYAATAGAKIVMKGLSHLTFPTSTLLENITIEADAELKQHFICGGLNNFTVGQGTKLIPSDPEDPTTYPVILGGFRNNGSGLTEGDANVIVDVGDENKVGYVYGLNNGSKATKGTSTVTIKSGIIEGKVYGDSRISAQSPLEGRVTINLEGGIFKDLIAGLNAGFVNTDGVVTVNVSGGNFTDCLGVFDADVTVASNLPALAILDMSKADAATAGAVKALSAGFTEIYEPAGGAAAPETTTAAPETTTAAPETTTAAPETTAAPETTEAPETTEAKADAETTTAAPTAPKAEDGTPIGLIVGIVAAVIVIAVIVVVVVKKKK
;
A
#
# COMPACT_ATOMS: atom_id res chain seq x y z
N MET A 1 -18.48 -61.63 -17.96
CA MET A 1 -17.29 -60.73 -17.99
C MET A 1 -17.14 -59.92 -19.29
N LYS A 2 -17.17 -60.49 -20.51
CA LYS A 2 -17.04 -59.72 -21.77
C LYS A 2 -18.08 -58.59 -21.96
N ARG A 3 -19.31 -58.75 -21.45
CA ARG A 3 -20.36 -57.71 -21.53
C ARG A 3 -20.10 -56.52 -20.60
N MET A 4 -19.41 -56.72 -19.47
CA MET A 4 -19.14 -55.66 -18.49
C MET A 4 -17.98 -54.75 -18.94
N ALA A 5 -16.97 -55.32 -19.60
CA ALA A 5 -15.85 -54.57 -20.18
C ALA A 5 -16.30 -53.62 -21.32
N ARG A 6 -17.40 -53.93 -22.03
CA ARG A 6 -17.94 -53.05 -23.09
C ARG A 6 -18.55 -51.75 -22.58
N PHE A 7 -18.99 -51.71 -21.31
CA PHE A 7 -19.55 -50.49 -20.71
C PHE A 7 -18.55 -49.75 -19.84
N LEU A 8 -17.56 -50.44 -19.26
CA LEU A 8 -16.58 -49.82 -18.38
C LEU A 8 -15.66 -48.82 -19.10
N ILE A 9 -15.19 -49.17 -20.30
CA ILE A 9 -14.27 -48.33 -21.10
C ILE A 9 -14.90 -46.98 -21.50
N PRO A 10 -16.11 -46.93 -22.11
CA PRO A 10 -16.73 -45.65 -22.45
C PRO A 10 -17.12 -44.84 -21.22
N PHE A 11 -17.49 -45.49 -20.11
CA PHE A 11 -17.75 -44.79 -18.85
C PHE A 11 -16.49 -44.14 -18.28
N LEU A 12 -15.35 -44.85 -18.27
CA LEU A 12 -14.07 -44.28 -17.82
C LEU A 12 -13.59 -43.14 -18.73
N ALA A 13 -13.79 -43.26 -20.04
CA ALA A 13 -13.48 -42.18 -20.98
C ALA A 13 -14.37 -40.95 -20.74
N LEU A 14 -15.67 -41.14 -20.45
CA LEU A 14 -16.58 -40.05 -20.12
C LEU A 14 -16.19 -39.38 -18.80
N VAL A 15 -15.83 -40.15 -17.77
CA VAL A 15 -15.36 -39.63 -16.47
C VAL A 15 -14.05 -38.85 -16.65
N LEU A 16 -13.14 -39.33 -17.49
CA LEU A 16 -11.88 -38.63 -17.78
C LEU A 16 -12.13 -37.31 -18.52
N VAL A 17 -13.02 -37.30 -19.52
CA VAL A 17 -13.41 -36.07 -20.24
C VAL A 17 -14.11 -35.09 -19.30
N ALA A 18 -15.03 -35.56 -18.45
CA ALA A 18 -15.68 -34.73 -17.45
C ALA A 18 -14.69 -34.16 -16.42
N ALA A 19 -13.70 -34.96 -15.99
CA ALA A 19 -12.65 -34.50 -15.08
C ALA A 19 -11.70 -33.48 -15.73
N LEU A 20 -11.37 -33.66 -17.02
CA LEU A 20 -10.59 -32.69 -17.79
C LEU A 20 -11.36 -31.39 -18.06
N CYS A 21 -12.67 -31.48 -18.29
CA CYS A 21 -13.55 -30.31 -18.44
C CYS A 21 -13.88 -29.62 -17.10
N ALA A 22 -13.69 -30.30 -15.97
CA ALA A 22 -13.90 -29.77 -14.63
C ALA A 22 -12.63 -29.20 -14.00
N VAL A 23 -11.49 -29.25 -14.69
CA VAL A 23 -10.36 -28.39 -14.32
C VAL A 23 -10.86 -26.97 -14.53
N PRO A 24 -10.99 -26.14 -13.47
CA PRO A 24 -11.27 -24.74 -13.69
C PRO A 24 -10.15 -24.25 -14.59
N MET A 25 -10.50 -23.82 -15.81
CA MET A 25 -9.61 -22.94 -16.55
C MET A 25 -9.39 -21.79 -15.58
N SER A 26 -8.22 -21.75 -14.94
CA SER A 26 -7.81 -20.58 -14.19
C SER A 26 -8.00 -19.44 -15.17
N ALA A 27 -8.88 -18.49 -14.84
CA ALA A 27 -8.96 -17.28 -15.62
C ALA A 27 -7.51 -16.81 -15.78
N GLU A 28 -7.05 -16.62 -17.03
CA GLU A 28 -5.71 -16.09 -17.24
C GLU A 28 -5.63 -14.83 -16.40
N ASP A 29 -4.69 -14.81 -15.44
CA ASP A 29 -4.54 -13.66 -14.58
C ASP A 29 -4.26 -12.47 -15.51
N ASN A 30 -5.13 -11.46 -15.47
CA ASN A 30 -4.95 -10.26 -16.26
C ASN A 30 -3.73 -9.52 -15.70
N VAL A 31 -2.57 -9.75 -16.29
CA VAL A 31 -1.30 -9.24 -15.78
C VAL A 31 -0.60 -8.40 -16.82
N ILE A 32 -0.12 -7.23 -16.40
CA ILE A 32 0.64 -6.31 -17.23
C ILE A 32 1.96 -5.98 -16.54
N PHE A 33 3.07 -6.22 -17.23
CA PHE A 33 4.42 -5.90 -16.74
C PHE A 33 4.85 -4.50 -17.19
N ILE A 34 5.47 -3.74 -16.30
CA ILE A 34 5.98 -2.39 -16.58
C ILE A 34 7.43 -2.22 -16.09
N LYS A 35 8.26 -1.52 -16.87
CA LYS A 35 9.62 -1.06 -16.48
C LYS A 35 10.15 0.03 -17.41
N ASP A 36 11.10 0.83 -16.93
CA ASP A 36 11.82 1.81 -17.71
C ASP A 36 12.61 1.16 -18.86
N GLY A 37 12.72 1.89 -19.99
CA GLY A 37 13.53 1.46 -21.14
C GLY A 37 13.01 0.26 -21.92
N ALA A 38 11.89 -0.35 -21.52
CA ALA A 38 11.27 -1.46 -22.25
C ALA A 38 10.69 -1.04 -23.62
N ALA A 39 10.18 -2.00 -24.38
CA ALA A 39 9.54 -1.74 -25.69
C ALA A 39 8.47 -2.77 -26.05
N GLY A 40 8.04 -3.59 -25.09
CA GLY A 40 7.07 -4.66 -25.33
C GLY A 40 5.62 -4.21 -25.14
N ASP A 41 4.73 -5.18 -25.06
CA ASP A 41 3.28 -5.03 -24.98
C ASP A 41 2.69 -5.23 -23.57
N GLY A 42 3.56 -5.53 -22.60
CA GLY A 42 3.23 -5.81 -21.21
C GLY A 42 2.94 -7.27 -20.90
N SER A 43 3.07 -8.20 -21.86
CA SER A 43 2.72 -9.62 -21.68
C SER A 43 3.69 -10.42 -20.79
N SER A 44 4.93 -9.96 -20.64
CA SER A 44 5.95 -10.59 -19.80
C SER A 44 6.94 -9.56 -19.25
N ALA A 45 7.82 -9.94 -18.32
CA ALA A 45 8.87 -9.07 -17.81
C ALA A 45 9.88 -8.64 -18.89
N GLU A 46 10.17 -9.52 -19.86
CA GLU A 46 11.02 -9.23 -21.02
C GLU A 46 10.32 -8.27 -22.00
N SER A 47 9.01 -8.45 -22.15
CA SER A 47 8.12 -7.66 -23.03
C SER A 47 7.33 -6.60 -22.27
N ALA A 48 7.89 -6.04 -21.19
CA ALA A 48 7.19 -5.04 -20.37
C ALA A 48 6.83 -3.76 -21.16
N LEU A 49 5.77 -3.08 -20.73
CA LEU A 49 5.44 -1.73 -21.20
C LEU A 49 6.45 -0.71 -20.66
N LYS A 50 6.72 0.31 -21.46
CA LYS A 50 7.65 1.40 -21.15
C LYS A 50 6.89 2.72 -20.98
N PRO A 51 7.28 3.59 -20.03
CA PRO A 51 6.83 4.97 -20.04
C PRO A 51 7.24 5.64 -21.36
N THR A 52 6.26 6.09 -22.13
CA THR A 52 6.55 6.85 -23.35
C THR A 52 6.80 8.31 -23.00
N THR A 53 7.85 8.91 -23.54
CA THR A 53 8.11 10.35 -23.42
C THR A 53 7.54 11.15 -24.61
N GLY A 54 6.63 10.55 -25.37
CA GLY A 54 6.06 11.15 -26.58
C GLY A 54 4.79 11.95 -26.29
N ASN A 55 4.59 13.05 -27.02
CA ASN A 55 3.28 13.67 -27.11
C ASN A 55 2.35 12.70 -27.84
N TYR A 56 1.39 12.10 -27.12
CA TYR A 56 0.33 11.31 -27.73
C TYR A 56 -0.48 12.19 -28.70
N ASP A 57 -0.81 11.67 -29.87
CA ASP A 57 -1.34 12.44 -30.99
C ASP A 57 -2.70 13.08 -30.68
N THR A 58 -2.74 14.42 -30.63
CA THR A 58 -3.92 15.22 -30.30
C THR A 58 -4.93 15.36 -31.44
N THR A 59 -4.71 14.71 -32.59
CA THR A 59 -5.57 14.87 -33.78
C THR A 59 -6.70 13.84 -33.88
N ALA A 60 -6.73 12.83 -33.00
CA ALA A 60 -7.88 11.93 -32.90
C ALA A 60 -9.03 12.57 -32.10
N SER A 61 -10.27 12.33 -32.52
CA SER A 61 -11.51 12.79 -31.86
C SER A 61 -11.78 12.15 -30.49
N LYS A 62 -10.80 11.45 -29.92
CA LYS A 62 -10.75 11.02 -28.53
C LYS A 62 -9.61 11.78 -27.86
N PRO A 63 -9.84 12.48 -26.74
CA PRO A 63 -8.81 13.24 -26.08
C PRO A 63 -7.82 12.29 -25.40
N ASP A 64 -6.86 11.78 -26.16
CA ASP A 64 -5.75 10.97 -25.67
C ASP A 64 -4.74 11.91 -24.98
N LYS A 65 -5.04 12.26 -23.72
CA LYS A 65 -4.48 13.43 -23.01
C LYS A 65 -3.26 13.15 -22.13
N PHE A 66 -2.68 11.96 -22.22
CA PHE A 66 -1.65 11.53 -21.28
C PHE A 66 -0.35 11.14 -21.98
N LYS A 67 0.77 11.58 -21.41
CA LYS A 67 2.11 11.35 -21.96
C LYS A 67 2.67 9.98 -21.54
N ASP A 68 2.37 9.49 -20.34
CA ASP A 68 2.72 8.13 -19.92
C ASP A 68 1.66 7.14 -20.43
N ALA A 69 1.85 6.72 -21.68
CA ALA A 69 0.95 5.79 -22.32
C ALA A 69 1.01 4.38 -21.69
N ALA A 70 2.09 3.99 -20.99
CA ALA A 70 2.20 2.62 -20.50
C ALA A 70 1.29 2.33 -19.31
N LEU A 71 1.38 3.15 -18.26
CA LEU A 71 0.55 2.96 -17.07
C LEU A 71 -0.94 3.14 -17.42
N TYR A 72 -1.25 4.13 -18.27
CA TYR A 72 -2.60 4.35 -18.77
C TYR A 72 -3.12 3.17 -19.60
N GLN A 73 -2.32 2.64 -20.54
CA GLN A 73 -2.68 1.44 -21.31
C GLN A 73 -2.86 0.21 -20.43
N ALA A 74 -2.02 0.06 -19.39
CA ALA A 74 -2.17 -1.01 -18.41
C ALA A 74 -3.53 -0.91 -17.73
N TRP A 75 -3.92 0.28 -17.26
CA TRP A 75 -5.23 0.50 -16.67
C TRP A 75 -6.38 0.23 -17.63
N GLU A 76 -6.34 0.74 -18.86
CA GLU A 76 -7.41 0.49 -19.83
C GLU A 76 -7.60 -1.01 -20.09
N LYS A 77 -6.50 -1.75 -20.28
CA LYS A 77 -6.53 -3.21 -20.46
C LYS A 77 -7.12 -3.92 -19.25
N LEU A 78 -6.65 -3.60 -18.04
CA LEU A 78 -7.10 -4.25 -16.81
C LEU A 78 -8.53 -3.88 -16.44
N ILE A 79 -8.95 -2.61 -16.62
CA ILE A 79 -10.32 -2.17 -16.42
C ILE A 79 -11.27 -2.90 -17.39
N ALA A 80 -10.91 -3.00 -18.66
CA ALA A 80 -11.70 -3.74 -19.64
C ALA A 80 -11.81 -5.23 -19.31
N ALA A 81 -10.80 -5.78 -18.63
CA ALA A 81 -10.78 -7.17 -18.19
C ALA A 81 -11.40 -7.40 -16.80
N GLY A 82 -11.91 -6.35 -16.13
CA GLY A 82 -12.57 -6.43 -14.82
C GLY A 82 -11.63 -6.42 -13.62
N GLY A 83 -10.35 -6.03 -13.81
CA GLY A 83 -9.31 -5.98 -12.78
C GLY A 83 -8.07 -6.78 -13.18
N GLY A 84 -7.09 -6.84 -12.28
CA GLY A 84 -5.89 -7.64 -12.46
C GLY A 84 -4.66 -7.06 -11.75
N THR A 85 -3.48 -7.35 -12.28
CA THR A 85 -2.20 -7.07 -11.63
C THR A 85 -1.27 -6.30 -12.56
N ILE A 86 -0.68 -5.24 -12.03
CA ILE A 86 0.46 -4.54 -12.61
C ILE A 86 1.72 -5.01 -11.89
N VAL A 87 2.62 -5.64 -12.63
CA VAL A 87 3.91 -6.10 -12.10
C VAL A 87 4.99 -5.10 -12.49
N VAL A 88 5.58 -4.45 -11.49
CA VAL A 88 6.76 -3.62 -11.68
C VAL A 88 7.97 -4.55 -11.70
N CYS A 89 8.54 -4.76 -12.90
CA CYS A 89 9.60 -5.75 -13.12
C CYS A 89 11.01 -5.14 -13.30
N GLY A 90 11.15 -3.85 -13.00
CA GLY A 90 12.38 -3.07 -12.98
C GLY A 90 12.06 -1.66 -12.48
N PRO A 91 13.03 -0.73 -12.42
CA PRO A 91 12.72 0.67 -12.10
C PRO A 91 11.67 1.20 -13.07
N TYR A 92 10.67 1.94 -12.56
CA TYR A 92 9.63 2.58 -13.35
C TYR A 92 9.47 4.03 -12.91
N THR A 93 9.92 4.97 -13.74
CA THR A 93 9.99 6.39 -13.38
C THR A 93 8.75 7.14 -13.86
N LEU A 94 7.97 7.64 -12.90
CA LEU A 94 6.88 8.57 -13.11
C LEU A 94 7.39 10.00 -12.97
N ASP A 95 7.68 10.63 -14.11
CA ASP A 95 8.12 12.03 -14.17
C ASP A 95 6.93 12.95 -14.48
N ASN A 96 6.82 14.08 -13.77
CA ASN A 96 5.90 15.17 -14.07
C ASN A 96 5.88 15.58 -15.57
N ASN A 97 7.03 15.58 -16.25
CA ASN A 97 7.08 15.86 -17.69
C ASN A 97 6.32 14.84 -18.54
N ASN A 98 6.30 13.59 -18.09
CA ASN A 98 5.67 12.44 -18.75
C ASN A 98 4.25 12.19 -18.22
N CYS A 99 3.84 12.80 -17.12
CA CYS A 99 2.56 12.49 -16.51
C CYS A 99 1.58 13.67 -16.49
N LYS A 100 2.01 14.85 -16.94
CA LYS A 100 1.18 16.05 -17.01
C LYS A 100 0.09 15.92 -18.09
N PRO A 101 -1.20 16.12 -17.75
CA PRO A 101 -2.26 16.21 -18.73
C PRO A 101 -1.99 17.35 -19.71
N ILE A 102 -2.21 17.11 -20.99
CA ILE A 102 -2.03 18.14 -22.03
C ILE A 102 -2.95 19.33 -21.70
N GLY A 103 -2.35 20.50 -21.43
CA GLY A 103 -3.06 21.76 -21.13
C GLY A 103 -3.31 22.07 -19.65
N ALA A 104 -2.93 21.19 -18.71
CA ALA A 104 -2.96 21.54 -17.29
C ALA A 104 -1.91 22.63 -16.98
N SER A 105 -2.29 23.71 -16.31
CA SER A 105 -1.36 24.80 -15.95
C SER A 105 -0.45 24.42 -14.80
N SER A 106 -0.90 23.56 -13.88
CA SER A 106 -0.10 23.09 -12.75
C SER A 106 0.32 21.61 -12.90
N ALA A 107 1.47 21.31 -12.30
CA ALA A 107 2.12 19.99 -12.24
C ALA A 107 1.37 18.97 -11.37
N ASP A 108 0.15 19.28 -10.95
CA ASP A 108 -0.37 18.75 -9.69
C ASP A 108 -1.23 17.50 -9.84
N PHE A 109 -1.49 17.00 -11.04
CA PHE A 109 -2.49 15.96 -11.23
C PHE A 109 -2.07 14.92 -12.26
N MET A 110 -1.78 13.71 -11.79
CA MET A 110 -1.88 12.54 -12.63
C MET A 110 -3.35 12.06 -12.70
N PHE A 111 -3.84 11.90 -13.94
CA PHE A 111 -5.00 11.10 -14.36
C PHE A 111 -6.35 11.33 -13.65
N LEU A 112 -6.97 12.48 -13.95
CA LEU A 112 -8.40 12.75 -13.68
C LEU A 112 -9.27 12.46 -14.92
N ASP A 113 -9.04 11.34 -15.62
CA ASP A 113 -10.09 10.85 -16.51
C ASP A 113 -11.15 10.14 -15.66
N LEU A 114 -12.16 10.91 -15.26
CA LEU A 114 -13.30 10.43 -14.49
C LEU A 114 -14.02 9.25 -15.17
N SER A 115 -13.87 9.04 -16.48
CA SER A 115 -14.46 7.90 -17.18
C SER A 115 -13.82 6.56 -16.80
N MET A 116 -12.55 6.57 -16.39
CA MET A 116 -11.83 5.39 -15.92
C MET A 116 -12.19 5.00 -14.47
N TYR A 117 -12.90 5.86 -13.75
CA TYR A 117 -13.20 5.59 -12.35
C TYR A 117 -14.15 4.41 -12.22
N LYS A 118 -13.68 3.35 -11.55
CA LYS A 118 -14.40 2.08 -11.36
C LYS A 118 -14.08 1.53 -9.97
N LYS A 119 -14.92 1.89 -9.00
CA LYS A 119 -14.76 1.48 -7.59
C LYS A 119 -14.82 -0.03 -7.39
N ASP A 120 -15.59 -0.72 -8.23
CA ASP A 120 -15.81 -2.18 -8.14
C ASP A 120 -14.69 -3.00 -8.79
N ILE A 121 -13.74 -2.34 -9.47
CA ILE A 121 -12.58 -2.99 -10.08
C ILE A 121 -11.38 -2.75 -9.16
N THR A 122 -10.62 -3.81 -8.89
CA THR A 122 -9.37 -3.72 -8.14
C THR A 122 -8.19 -4.00 -9.06
N ILE A 123 -7.17 -3.14 -8.99
CA ILE A 123 -5.87 -3.35 -9.61
C ILE A 123 -4.82 -3.48 -8.52
N THR A 124 -4.08 -4.59 -8.56
CA THR A 124 -2.96 -4.85 -7.65
C THR A 124 -1.66 -4.38 -8.27
N TYR A 125 -0.78 -3.77 -7.49
CA TYR A 125 0.59 -3.44 -7.85
C TYR A 125 1.55 -4.23 -7.00
N THR A 126 2.49 -4.90 -7.65
CA THR A 126 3.49 -5.74 -6.96
C THR A 126 4.81 -5.74 -7.70
N SER A 127 5.90 -5.99 -6.97
CA SER A 127 7.20 -6.36 -7.53
C SER A 127 7.53 -7.85 -7.35
N VAL A 128 6.59 -8.64 -6.81
CA VAL A 128 6.70 -10.10 -6.67
C VAL A 128 5.60 -10.78 -7.47
N TYR A 129 5.99 -11.61 -8.45
CA TYR A 129 5.03 -12.33 -9.29
C TYR A 129 5.60 -13.66 -9.78
N ASN A 130 4.78 -14.71 -9.79
CA ASN A 130 5.16 -16.07 -10.18
C ASN A 130 6.45 -16.59 -9.50
N GLY A 131 6.62 -16.27 -8.21
CA GLY A 131 7.78 -16.68 -7.41
C GLY A 131 9.07 -15.89 -7.70
N VAL A 132 9.02 -14.88 -8.56
CA VAL A 132 10.14 -13.98 -8.85
C VAL A 132 9.96 -12.69 -8.06
N ASP A 133 10.96 -12.32 -7.28
CA ASP A 133 11.09 -11.01 -6.64
C ASP A 133 11.89 -10.08 -7.56
N TYR A 134 11.20 -9.20 -8.28
CA TYR A 134 11.80 -8.23 -9.18
C TYR A 134 12.47 -7.07 -8.45
N ALA A 135 12.11 -6.80 -7.19
CA ALA A 135 12.82 -5.80 -6.39
C ALA A 135 14.25 -6.31 -6.11
N ALA A 136 14.39 -7.58 -5.72
CA ALA A 136 15.68 -8.20 -5.47
C ALA A 136 16.49 -8.46 -6.76
N THR A 137 15.84 -8.91 -7.84
CA THR A 137 16.54 -9.35 -9.06
C THR A 137 16.78 -8.25 -10.08
N ALA A 138 15.94 -7.23 -10.12
CA ALA A 138 15.96 -6.18 -11.13
C ALA A 138 15.89 -4.76 -10.55
N GLY A 139 15.91 -4.59 -9.23
CA GLY A 139 15.79 -3.28 -8.59
C GLY A 139 14.42 -2.64 -8.84
N ALA A 140 13.37 -3.46 -8.97
CA ALA A 140 12.02 -2.97 -9.22
C ALA A 140 11.51 -2.00 -8.14
N LYS A 141 11.09 -0.83 -8.59
CA LYS A 141 10.50 0.23 -7.79
C LYS A 141 9.78 1.24 -8.67
N ILE A 142 8.78 1.91 -8.13
CA ILE A 142 8.20 3.11 -8.74
C ILE A 142 8.97 4.32 -8.23
N VAL A 143 9.48 5.17 -9.11
CA VAL A 143 10.15 6.43 -8.74
C VAL A 143 9.25 7.60 -9.11
N MET A 144 8.82 8.37 -8.12
CA MET A 144 8.03 9.59 -8.31
C MET A 144 8.97 10.78 -8.50
N LYS A 145 9.29 11.12 -9.75
CA LYS A 145 10.25 12.17 -10.08
C LYS A 145 9.59 13.51 -10.39
N GLY A 146 9.77 14.51 -9.54
CA GLY A 146 9.14 15.83 -9.66
C GLY A 146 7.60 15.77 -9.64
N LEU A 147 7.04 14.61 -9.27
CA LEU A 147 5.61 14.30 -9.37
C LEU A 147 4.94 14.48 -8.01
N SER A 148 4.07 15.48 -7.89
CA SER A 148 3.41 15.75 -6.60
C SER A 148 2.31 14.74 -6.27
N HIS A 149 1.59 14.18 -7.26
CA HIS A 149 0.45 13.29 -7.01
C HIS A 149 0.39 12.11 -7.99
N LEU A 150 0.36 10.88 -7.47
CA LEU A 150 0.02 9.66 -8.19
C LEU A 150 -1.40 9.25 -7.79
N THR A 151 -2.38 9.39 -8.69
CA THR A 151 -3.78 9.01 -8.42
C THR A 151 -4.17 7.77 -9.21
N PHE A 152 -4.81 6.82 -8.53
CA PHE A 152 -5.30 5.60 -9.14
C PHE A 152 -6.78 5.71 -9.53
N PRO A 153 -7.17 5.26 -10.73
CA PRO A 153 -8.56 5.36 -11.19
C PRO A 153 -9.47 4.28 -10.59
N THR A 154 -8.93 3.21 -10.03
CA THR A 154 -9.71 2.07 -9.51
C THR A 154 -9.44 1.84 -8.03
N SER A 155 -10.19 0.91 -7.43
CA SER A 155 -9.71 0.34 -6.17
C SER A 155 -8.31 -0.24 -6.38
N THR A 156 -7.43 -0.03 -5.42
CA THR A 156 -6.00 -0.29 -5.58
C THR A 156 -5.43 -1.00 -4.38
N LEU A 157 -4.66 -2.05 -4.63
CA LEU A 157 -3.82 -2.73 -3.65
C LEU A 157 -2.35 -2.54 -4.03
N LEU A 158 -1.55 -1.97 -3.14
CA LEU A 158 -0.09 -2.00 -3.24
C LEU A 158 0.41 -3.11 -2.32
N GLU A 159 1.18 -4.06 -2.82
CA GLU A 159 1.78 -5.12 -2.00
C GLU A 159 3.16 -5.49 -2.54
N ASN A 160 4.10 -5.83 -1.65
CA ASN A 160 5.45 -6.25 -2.03
C ASN A 160 6.11 -5.35 -3.09
N ILE A 161 5.97 -4.02 -2.94
CA ILE A 161 6.41 -3.03 -3.91
C ILE A 161 7.17 -1.89 -3.21
N THR A 162 8.18 -1.34 -3.87
CA THR A 162 8.87 -0.14 -3.39
C THR A 162 8.41 1.09 -4.18
N ILE A 163 8.09 2.18 -3.48
CA ILE A 163 7.78 3.48 -4.07
C ILE A 163 8.74 4.51 -3.46
N GLU A 164 9.46 5.20 -4.32
CA GLU A 164 10.51 6.15 -3.96
C GLU A 164 10.12 7.58 -4.37
N ALA A 165 10.10 8.48 -3.37
CA ALA A 165 10.00 9.91 -3.57
C ALA A 165 11.35 10.49 -3.99
N ASP A 166 11.33 11.44 -4.93
CA ASP A 166 12.55 12.13 -5.34
C ASP A 166 12.75 13.45 -4.58
N ALA A 167 13.98 13.97 -4.60
CA ALA A 167 14.32 15.20 -3.88
C ALA A 167 13.83 16.48 -4.56
N GLU A 168 13.21 16.40 -5.74
CA GLU A 168 12.71 17.58 -6.46
C GLU A 168 11.50 18.20 -5.76
N LEU A 169 10.71 17.39 -5.03
CA LEU A 169 9.60 17.85 -4.23
C LEU A 169 9.78 17.49 -2.75
N LYS A 170 9.28 18.37 -1.89
CA LYS A 170 9.21 18.09 -0.46
C LYS A 170 8.19 17.02 -0.11
N GLN A 171 7.18 16.81 -0.95
CA GLN A 171 6.06 15.94 -0.60
C GLN A 171 5.44 15.33 -1.85
N HIS A 172 5.22 14.02 -1.78
CA HIS A 172 4.59 13.21 -2.81
C HIS A 172 3.33 12.58 -2.25
N PHE A 173 2.25 12.58 -3.02
CA PHE A 173 0.96 12.02 -2.63
C PHE A 173 0.64 10.81 -3.48
N ILE A 174 0.22 9.73 -2.82
CA ILE A 174 -0.28 8.52 -3.45
C ILE A 174 -1.78 8.45 -3.11
N CYS A 175 -2.62 8.57 -4.13
CA CYS A 175 -4.03 8.88 -4.01
C CYS A 175 -4.92 7.74 -4.51
N GLY A 176 -5.86 7.30 -3.68
CA GLY A 176 -6.87 6.29 -4.00
C GLY A 176 -8.06 6.81 -4.81
N GLY A 177 -8.23 8.13 -4.89
CA GLY A 177 -9.23 8.76 -5.74
C GLY A 177 -10.69 8.41 -5.41
N LEU A 178 -11.05 8.38 -4.13
CA LEU A 178 -12.36 7.94 -3.62
C LEU A 178 -12.73 6.48 -3.96
N ASN A 179 -11.72 5.66 -4.21
CA ASN A 179 -11.85 4.21 -4.28
C ASN A 179 -11.39 3.54 -2.97
N ASN A 180 -11.47 2.21 -2.91
CA ASN A 180 -10.77 1.49 -1.86
C ASN A 180 -9.28 1.53 -2.16
N PHE A 181 -8.46 1.93 -1.20
CA PHE A 181 -7.02 2.06 -1.38
C PHE A 181 -6.28 1.40 -0.23
N THR A 182 -5.56 0.33 -0.55
CA THR A 182 -4.80 -0.45 0.42
C THR A 182 -3.31 -0.35 0.13
N VAL A 183 -2.54 0.10 1.11
CA VAL A 183 -1.09 0.00 1.14
C VAL A 183 -0.74 -1.19 2.01
N GLY A 184 -0.66 -2.36 1.38
CA GLY A 184 -0.53 -3.66 2.04
C GLY A 184 0.91 -4.10 2.30
N GLN A 185 1.03 -5.34 2.78
CA GLN A 185 2.28 -5.86 3.33
C GLN A 185 3.42 -5.89 2.32
N GLY A 186 4.64 -5.71 2.83
CA GLY A 186 5.85 -5.68 2.02
C GLY A 186 5.99 -4.40 1.18
N THR A 187 5.04 -3.46 1.28
CA THR A 187 5.16 -2.16 0.62
C THR A 187 6.15 -1.26 1.35
N LYS A 188 7.12 -0.72 0.62
CA LYS A 188 8.14 0.19 1.15
C LYS A 188 7.97 1.57 0.55
N LEU A 189 7.82 2.59 1.40
CA LEU A 189 7.76 3.99 1.00
C LEU A 189 9.10 4.64 1.37
N ILE A 190 9.87 5.02 0.36
CA ILE A 190 11.19 5.63 0.54
C ILE A 190 11.03 7.15 0.41
N PRO A 191 11.40 7.92 1.45
CA PRO A 191 11.37 9.37 1.42
C PRO A 191 12.49 9.93 0.56
N SER A 192 12.38 11.20 0.17
CA SER A 192 13.50 11.89 -0.47
C SER A 192 14.58 12.35 0.50
N ASP A 193 14.23 12.55 1.78
CA ASP A 193 15.15 12.76 2.89
C ASP A 193 14.74 11.89 4.09
N PRO A 194 15.49 10.83 4.44
CA PRO A 194 15.12 9.92 5.52
C PRO A 194 15.15 10.55 6.92
N GLU A 195 15.79 11.71 7.09
CA GLU A 195 15.82 12.45 8.35
C GLU A 195 14.63 13.41 8.50
N ASP A 196 13.93 13.72 7.40
CA ASP A 196 12.75 14.59 7.39
C ASP A 196 11.47 13.75 7.17
N PRO A 197 10.66 13.50 8.22
CA PRO A 197 9.45 12.71 8.12
C PRO A 197 8.42 13.32 7.14
N THR A 198 8.54 14.61 6.82
CA THR A 198 7.64 15.29 5.87
C THR A 198 7.87 14.92 4.41
N THR A 199 9.00 14.28 4.11
CA THR A 199 9.38 13.86 2.75
C THR A 199 8.99 12.43 2.41
N TYR A 200 8.43 11.69 3.37
CA TYR A 200 7.82 10.39 3.09
C TYR A 200 6.60 10.55 2.17
N PRO A 201 6.38 9.60 1.24
CA PRO A 201 5.13 9.53 0.50
C PRO A 201 3.91 9.55 1.42
N VAL A 202 2.95 10.41 1.07
CA VAL A 202 1.68 10.61 1.76
C VAL A 202 0.62 9.72 1.16
N ILE A 203 -0.13 9.01 2.01
CA ILE A 203 -1.27 8.19 1.60
C ILE A 203 -2.54 9.03 1.67
N LEU A 204 -3.29 9.07 0.58
CA LEU A 204 -4.49 9.89 0.42
C LEU A 204 -5.64 9.05 -0.11
N GLY A 205 -6.78 8.97 0.57
CA GLY A 205 -7.95 8.27 0.01
C GLY A 205 -8.70 9.07 -1.06
N GLY A 206 -8.67 10.40 -0.97
CA GLY A 206 -9.31 11.32 -1.92
C GLY A 206 -8.42 11.78 -3.07
N PHE A 207 -8.62 13.02 -3.50
CA PHE A 207 -7.80 13.72 -4.51
C PHE A 207 -7.39 15.07 -3.97
N ARG A 208 -6.15 15.52 -4.14
CA ARG A 208 -5.79 16.88 -3.73
C ARG A 208 -6.20 17.94 -4.77
N ASN A 209 -7.49 18.12 -5.05
CA ASN A 209 -7.94 19.06 -6.08
C ASN A 209 -8.13 20.50 -5.55
N ASN A 210 -7.44 21.48 -6.15
CA ASN A 210 -7.57 22.90 -5.82
C ASN A 210 -8.74 23.62 -6.52
N GLY A 211 -9.55 22.90 -7.31
CA GLY A 211 -10.71 23.49 -8.00
C GLY A 211 -11.87 23.84 -7.06
N SER A 212 -12.89 24.52 -7.59
CA SER A 212 -14.19 24.70 -6.91
C SER A 212 -15.13 23.51 -7.17
N GLY A 213 -16.13 23.32 -6.30
CA GLY A 213 -17.20 22.33 -6.45
C GLY A 213 -17.36 21.38 -5.27
N LEU A 214 -18.52 20.71 -5.21
CA LEU A 214 -18.77 19.60 -4.29
C LEU A 214 -18.18 18.33 -4.90
N THR A 215 -17.47 17.55 -4.10
CA THR A 215 -17.14 16.18 -4.46
C THR A 215 -17.96 15.24 -3.59
N GLU A 216 -18.71 14.34 -4.23
CA GLU A 216 -19.47 13.32 -3.55
C GLU A 216 -18.77 11.97 -3.73
N GLY A 217 -18.57 11.22 -2.64
CA GLY A 217 -18.02 9.87 -2.69
C GLY A 217 -17.37 9.44 -1.38
N ASP A 218 -17.28 8.12 -1.19
CA ASP A 218 -16.64 7.54 -0.01
C ASP A 218 -15.20 7.16 -0.30
N ALA A 219 -14.29 7.49 0.61
CA ALA A 219 -12.90 7.06 0.59
C ALA A 219 -12.66 5.99 1.67
N ASN A 220 -11.95 4.92 1.32
CA ASN A 220 -11.58 3.87 2.25
C ASN A 220 -10.10 3.55 2.11
N VAL A 221 -9.30 3.96 3.09
CA VAL A 221 -7.85 3.80 3.12
C VAL A 221 -7.48 2.74 4.14
N ILE A 222 -6.68 1.77 3.72
CA ILE A 222 -6.10 0.75 4.60
C ILE A 222 -4.58 0.81 4.51
N VAL A 223 -3.90 0.91 5.65
CA VAL A 223 -2.44 0.85 5.76
C VAL A 223 -2.06 -0.37 6.57
N ASP A 224 -1.34 -1.29 5.96
CA ASP A 224 -0.86 -2.54 6.54
C ASP A 224 0.50 -2.89 5.94
N VAL A 225 1.48 -2.00 6.12
CA VAL A 225 2.78 -2.08 5.44
C VAL A 225 3.76 -3.06 6.09
N GLY A 226 3.45 -3.59 7.28
CA GLY A 226 4.36 -4.36 8.13
C GLY A 226 5.04 -3.48 9.18
N ASP A 227 5.38 -4.05 10.33
CA ASP A 227 5.78 -3.32 11.54
C ASP A 227 7.06 -2.49 11.39
N GLU A 228 7.94 -2.85 10.45
CA GLU A 228 9.19 -2.15 10.18
C GLU A 228 9.10 -1.04 9.13
N ASN A 229 8.00 -0.99 8.37
CA ASN A 229 7.87 -0.08 7.24
C ASN A 229 7.24 1.25 7.67
N LYS A 230 7.76 2.34 7.11
CA LYS A 230 7.39 3.70 7.47
C LYS A 230 6.43 4.31 6.47
N VAL A 231 5.52 5.14 6.97
CA VAL A 231 4.58 5.95 6.19
C VAL A 231 4.65 7.38 6.71
N GLY A 232 4.60 8.37 5.82
CA GLY A 232 4.58 9.78 6.21
C GLY A 232 3.24 10.14 6.82
N TYR A 233 2.38 10.76 6.02
CA TYR A 233 1.03 11.14 6.44
C TYR A 233 0.00 10.17 5.89
N VAL A 234 -1.10 10.00 6.61
CA VAL A 234 -2.27 9.26 6.14
C VAL A 234 -3.49 10.15 6.22
N TYR A 235 -4.18 10.31 5.10
CA TYR A 235 -5.42 11.08 5.00
C TYR A 235 -6.51 10.18 4.44
N GLY A 236 -7.60 10.01 5.17
CA GLY A 236 -8.79 9.32 4.65
C GLY A 236 -9.38 10.10 3.49
N LEU A 237 -9.68 11.37 3.71
CA LEU A 237 -10.12 12.27 2.68
C LEU A 237 -9.30 13.56 2.72
N ASN A 238 -8.89 14.05 1.56
CA ASN A 238 -8.40 15.41 1.41
C ASN A 238 -8.83 15.85 0.02
N ASN A 239 -9.46 17.01 -0.07
CA ASN A 239 -9.93 17.55 -1.33
C ASN A 239 -9.59 19.03 -1.49
N GLY A 240 -8.48 19.44 -0.89
CA GLY A 240 -8.03 20.82 -0.87
C GLY A 240 -9.08 21.76 -0.28
N SER A 241 -9.64 22.62 -1.13
CA SER A 241 -10.60 23.68 -0.75
C SER A 241 -12.07 23.33 -1.05
N LYS A 242 -12.35 22.10 -1.52
CA LYS A 242 -13.69 21.69 -1.92
C LYS A 242 -14.54 21.20 -0.74
N ALA A 243 -15.84 21.48 -0.83
CA ALA A 243 -16.82 20.78 -0.03
C ALA A 243 -16.80 19.30 -0.42
N THR A 244 -16.80 18.42 0.58
CA THR A 244 -16.87 16.98 0.33
C THR A 244 -18.02 16.38 1.13
N LYS A 245 -18.77 15.52 0.46
CA LYS A 245 -19.89 14.77 1.01
C LYS A 245 -19.64 13.28 0.81
N GLY A 246 -19.74 12.52 1.88
CA GLY A 246 -19.47 11.08 1.86
C GLY A 246 -18.78 10.58 3.12
N THR A 247 -18.45 9.30 3.11
CA THR A 247 -17.80 8.63 4.23
C THR A 247 -16.30 8.54 3.99
N SER A 248 -15.52 8.92 5.00
CA SER A 248 -14.08 8.64 5.01
C SER A 248 -13.78 7.58 6.06
N THR A 249 -13.12 6.51 5.64
CA THR A 249 -12.60 5.47 6.53
C THR A 249 -11.09 5.38 6.37
N VAL A 250 -10.36 5.48 7.48
CA VAL A 250 -8.93 5.16 7.57
C VAL A 250 -8.78 3.97 8.49
N THR A 251 -8.06 2.94 8.08
CA THR A 251 -7.72 1.80 8.92
C THR A 251 -6.21 1.60 8.91
N ILE A 252 -5.57 1.68 10.08
CA ILE A 252 -4.15 1.41 10.27
C ILE A 252 -4.01 0.09 11.00
N LYS A 253 -3.42 -0.91 10.34
CA LYS A 253 -3.20 -2.26 10.88
C LYS A 253 -1.77 -2.48 11.36
N SER A 254 -0.79 -1.95 10.63
CA SER A 254 0.63 -2.08 10.92
C SER A 254 1.42 -0.94 10.29
N GLY A 255 2.70 -0.82 10.66
CA GLY A 255 3.62 0.20 10.17
C GLY A 255 3.94 1.31 11.17
N ILE A 256 4.97 2.09 10.83
CA ILE A 256 5.41 3.26 11.58
C ILE A 256 4.89 4.50 10.88
N ILE A 257 3.93 5.18 11.49
CA ILE A 257 3.40 6.45 10.97
C ILE A 257 4.25 7.59 11.54
N GLU A 258 5.15 8.10 10.70
CA GLU A 258 6.10 9.17 11.03
C GLU A 258 5.42 10.55 11.06
N GLY A 259 4.35 10.73 10.28
CA GLY A 259 3.54 11.95 10.23
C GLY A 259 2.15 11.76 10.84
N LYS A 260 1.22 12.62 10.42
CA LYS A 260 -0.12 12.69 11.01
C LYS A 260 -1.10 11.72 10.35
N VAL A 261 -2.08 11.25 11.13
CA VAL A 261 -3.26 10.53 10.63
C VAL A 261 -4.46 11.45 10.70
N TYR A 262 -5.09 11.71 9.56
CA TYR A 262 -6.31 12.49 9.46
C TYR A 262 -7.44 11.67 8.84
N GLY A 263 -8.62 11.75 9.44
CA GLY A 263 -9.82 11.21 8.83
C GLY A 263 -10.27 12.05 7.62
N ASP A 264 -10.39 13.36 7.78
CA ASP A 264 -10.55 14.33 6.70
C ASP A 264 -9.60 15.52 6.91
N SER A 265 -8.89 15.92 5.85
CA SER A 265 -8.07 17.11 5.82
C SER A 265 -8.53 18.08 4.75
N ARG A 266 -9.12 19.19 5.18
CA ARG A 266 -9.43 20.32 4.31
C ARG A 266 -8.54 21.50 4.65
N ILE A 267 -8.27 22.31 3.63
CA ILE A 267 -7.36 23.46 3.71
C ILE A 267 -8.15 24.75 4.05
N SER A 268 -9.47 24.74 3.89
CA SER A 268 -10.29 25.96 4.08
C SER A 268 -11.47 25.75 5.01
N ALA A 269 -11.70 26.74 5.86
CA ALA A 269 -12.76 26.78 6.86
C ALA A 269 -14.19 26.77 6.30
N GLN A 270 -14.36 26.99 5.00
CA GLN A 270 -15.68 27.26 4.40
C GLN A 270 -16.40 26.04 3.82
N SER A 271 -15.81 24.85 3.93
CA SER A 271 -16.33 23.64 3.27
C SER A 271 -16.92 22.68 4.31
N PRO A 272 -18.25 22.65 4.52
CA PRO A 272 -18.85 21.77 5.53
C PRO A 272 -18.62 20.30 5.18
N LEU A 273 -18.29 19.48 6.17
CA LEU A 273 -18.29 18.03 6.03
C LEU A 273 -19.73 17.53 6.18
N GLU A 274 -20.27 16.98 5.08
CA GLU A 274 -21.53 16.24 5.08
C GLU A 274 -21.22 14.74 5.01
N GLY A 275 -21.09 14.07 6.15
CA GLY A 275 -20.82 12.64 6.14
C GLY A 275 -20.26 12.08 7.45
N ARG A 276 -19.60 10.92 7.35
CA ARG A 276 -19.00 10.24 8.50
C ARG A 276 -17.50 10.10 8.30
N VAL A 277 -16.73 10.35 9.35
CA VAL A 277 -15.30 10.06 9.40
C VAL A 277 -15.07 8.95 10.41
N THR A 278 -14.37 7.91 10.00
CA THR A 278 -14.00 6.78 10.85
C THR A 278 -12.51 6.52 10.74
N ILE A 279 -11.81 6.49 11.87
CA ILE A 279 -10.41 6.08 11.94
C ILE A 279 -10.35 4.82 12.79
N ASN A 280 -9.82 3.71 12.27
CA ASN A 280 -9.61 2.46 12.97
C ASN A 280 -8.11 2.25 13.18
N LEU A 281 -7.67 2.20 14.43
CA LEU A 281 -6.29 1.94 14.82
C LEU A 281 -6.24 0.51 15.39
N GLU A 282 -5.84 -0.43 14.55
CA GLU A 282 -5.75 -1.86 14.86
C GLU A 282 -4.31 -2.25 15.25
N GLY A 283 -3.30 -1.48 14.83
CA GLY A 283 -1.90 -1.67 15.17
C GLY A 283 -1.01 -0.55 14.62
N GLY A 284 0.31 -0.74 14.67
CA GLY A 284 1.32 0.23 14.22
C GLY A 284 1.95 1.07 15.33
N ILE A 285 2.89 1.94 14.95
CA ILE A 285 3.59 2.90 15.84
C ILE A 285 3.26 4.31 15.36
N PHE A 286 2.73 5.14 16.24
CA PHE A 286 2.29 6.51 15.92
C PHE A 286 3.22 7.52 16.59
N LYS A 287 3.85 8.39 15.79
CA LYS A 287 4.86 9.35 16.25
C LYS A 287 4.42 10.82 16.23
N ASP A 288 3.22 11.09 15.73
CA ASP A 288 2.67 12.44 15.60
C ASP A 288 1.17 12.40 15.93
N LEU A 289 0.44 13.42 15.50
CA LEU A 289 -0.98 13.64 15.74
C LEU A 289 -1.88 12.63 15.00
N ILE A 290 -2.91 12.14 15.68
CA ILE A 290 -4.09 11.55 15.07
C ILE A 290 -5.25 12.52 15.28
N ALA A 291 -5.93 12.91 14.19
CA ALA A 291 -7.10 13.74 14.29
C ALA A 291 -8.22 13.28 13.36
N GLY A 292 -9.46 13.33 13.82
CA GLY A 292 -10.62 13.14 12.94
C GLY A 292 -10.60 14.13 11.78
N LEU A 293 -10.30 15.39 12.07
CA LEU A 293 -10.33 16.52 11.16
C LEU A 293 -9.05 17.37 11.26
N ASN A 294 -8.53 17.87 10.13
CA ASN A 294 -7.44 18.86 10.11
C ASN A 294 -7.91 20.27 10.53
N ALA A 295 -7.08 21.14 11.10
CA ALA A 295 -7.50 22.44 11.66
C ALA A 295 -8.29 23.33 10.66
N GLY A 296 -9.30 24.04 11.19
CA GLY A 296 -9.99 25.12 10.49
C GLY A 296 -11.48 24.90 10.22
N PHE A 297 -12.06 23.75 10.58
CA PHE A 297 -13.49 23.51 10.37
C PHE A 297 -14.36 24.38 11.31
N VAL A 298 -15.33 25.08 10.74
CA VAL A 298 -16.30 25.89 11.50
C VAL A 298 -17.75 25.39 11.39
N ASN A 299 -17.99 24.31 10.64
CA ASN A 299 -19.31 23.67 10.53
C ASN A 299 -19.17 22.24 10.01
N THR A 300 -19.48 21.25 10.85
CA THR A 300 -19.60 19.85 10.44
C THR A 300 -20.85 19.27 11.08
N ASP A 301 -21.83 18.85 10.27
CA ASP A 301 -22.98 18.06 10.73
C ASP A 301 -22.65 16.55 10.76
N GLY A 302 -21.39 16.20 10.49
CA GLY A 302 -20.90 14.83 10.43
C GLY A 302 -20.58 14.21 11.79
N VAL A 303 -20.45 12.89 11.78
CA VAL A 303 -19.99 12.10 12.94
C VAL A 303 -18.53 11.74 12.73
N VAL A 304 -17.71 12.00 13.74
CA VAL A 304 -16.30 11.59 13.78
C VAL A 304 -16.14 10.48 14.81
N THR A 305 -15.58 9.35 14.37
CA THR A 305 -15.33 8.20 15.22
C THR A 305 -13.88 7.77 15.08
N VAL A 306 -13.17 7.68 16.22
CA VAL A 306 -11.84 7.08 16.28
C VAL A 306 -11.95 5.82 17.14
N ASN A 307 -11.75 4.67 16.51
CA ASN A 307 -11.75 3.35 17.13
C ASN A 307 -10.31 2.93 17.38
N VAL A 308 -9.96 2.64 18.64
CA VAL A 308 -8.63 2.14 19.01
C VAL A 308 -8.75 0.73 19.55
N SER A 309 -8.06 -0.19 18.90
CA SER A 309 -7.98 -1.60 19.28
C SER A 309 -6.56 -2.14 19.39
N GLY A 310 -5.55 -1.39 18.92
CA GLY A 310 -4.14 -1.70 19.10
C GLY A 310 -3.22 -0.56 18.66
N GLY A 311 -1.92 -0.76 18.85
CA GLY A 311 -0.85 0.17 18.42
C GLY A 311 0.02 0.69 19.56
N ASN A 312 1.09 1.39 19.21
CA ASN A 312 2.01 2.06 20.13
C ASN A 312 1.94 3.58 19.94
N PHE A 313 1.64 4.29 21.03
CA PHE A 313 1.42 5.73 21.07
C PHE A 313 2.45 6.48 21.92
N THR A 314 3.58 5.85 22.26
CA THR A 314 4.57 6.41 23.20
C THR A 314 5.09 7.78 22.75
N ASP A 315 5.32 7.95 21.44
CA ASP A 315 5.80 9.20 20.83
C ASP A 315 4.66 10.00 20.19
N CYS A 316 3.41 9.59 20.37
CA CYS A 316 2.26 10.26 19.77
C CYS A 316 1.95 11.58 20.49
N LEU A 317 1.79 12.67 19.73
CA LEU A 317 1.40 13.97 20.30
C LEU A 317 -0.03 13.96 20.84
N GLY A 318 -0.90 13.18 20.20
CA GLY A 318 -2.16 12.75 20.77
C GLY A 318 -3.25 12.43 19.77
N VAL A 319 -4.44 12.15 20.31
CA VAL A 319 -5.62 11.75 19.54
C VAL A 319 -6.70 12.81 19.75
N PHE A 320 -7.15 13.44 18.67
CA PHE A 320 -8.04 14.59 18.71
C PHE A 320 -9.21 14.41 17.75
N ASP A 321 -10.29 15.15 17.99
CA ASP A 321 -11.33 15.33 16.97
C ASP A 321 -10.86 16.32 15.89
N ALA A 322 -10.22 17.42 16.30
CA ALA A 322 -9.64 18.42 15.40
C ALA A 322 -8.28 18.93 15.90
N ASP A 323 -7.39 19.28 14.96
CA ASP A 323 -6.10 19.93 15.27
C ASP A 323 -6.37 21.31 15.92
N VAL A 324 -5.99 21.44 17.20
CA VAL A 324 -6.59 22.40 18.14
C VAL A 324 -6.18 23.85 17.86
N THR A 325 -7.11 24.59 17.25
CA THR A 325 -7.35 26.00 17.56
C THR A 325 -8.86 26.17 17.64
N VAL A 326 -9.40 26.26 18.85
CA VAL A 326 -10.84 26.18 19.14
C VAL A 326 -11.60 27.32 18.45
N ALA A 327 -12.15 27.04 17.25
CA ALA A 327 -13.30 27.76 16.73
C ALA A 327 -14.56 27.02 17.24
N SER A 328 -15.52 27.78 17.75
CA SER A 328 -16.61 27.35 18.65
C SER A 328 -17.68 26.40 18.07
N ASN A 329 -17.42 25.73 16.94
CA ASN A 329 -18.40 24.90 16.23
C ASN A 329 -17.78 23.55 15.81
N LEU A 330 -17.47 22.72 16.79
CA LEU A 330 -17.06 21.32 16.58
C LEU A 330 -18.26 20.44 16.14
N PRO A 331 -18.03 19.27 15.51
CA PRO A 331 -19.11 18.35 15.16
C PRO A 331 -20.03 18.04 16.34
N ALA A 332 -21.31 17.82 16.04
CA ALA A 332 -22.33 17.55 17.06
C ALA A 332 -22.01 16.31 17.93
N LEU A 333 -21.17 15.38 17.45
CA LEU A 333 -20.73 14.21 18.20
C LEU A 333 -19.37 13.68 17.71
N ALA A 334 -18.35 13.77 18.56
CA ALA A 334 -17.05 13.14 18.37
C ALA A 334 -16.86 12.03 19.43
N ILE A 335 -16.53 10.83 18.96
CA ILE A 335 -16.46 9.61 19.78
C ILE A 335 -15.07 8.99 19.69
N LEU A 336 -14.44 8.76 20.84
CA LEU A 336 -13.28 7.91 20.99
C LEU A 336 -13.72 6.57 21.59
N ASP A 337 -13.69 5.50 20.79
CA ASP A 337 -14.04 4.15 21.22
C ASP A 337 -12.78 3.32 21.48
N MET A 338 -12.52 3.03 22.75
CA MET A 338 -11.41 2.17 23.20
C MET A 338 -11.92 0.81 23.67
N SER A 339 -13.15 0.41 23.30
CA SER A 339 -13.80 -0.78 23.84
C SER A 339 -13.04 -2.09 23.61
N LYS A 340 -12.11 -2.08 22.64
CA LYS A 340 -11.26 -3.21 22.24
C LYS A 340 -9.77 -3.00 22.56
N ALA A 341 -9.37 -1.86 23.11
CA ALA A 341 -7.98 -1.59 23.45
C ALA A 341 -7.54 -2.41 24.68
N ASP A 342 -6.29 -2.86 24.68
CA ASP A 342 -5.68 -3.37 25.91
C ASP A 342 -5.47 -2.25 26.95
N ALA A 343 -5.20 -2.62 28.20
CA ALA A 343 -5.10 -1.67 29.30
C ALA A 343 -3.94 -0.66 29.17
N ALA A 344 -2.82 -1.07 28.56
CA ALA A 344 -1.67 -0.17 28.37
C ALA A 344 -1.96 0.84 27.26
N THR A 345 -2.50 0.36 26.13
CA THR A 345 -2.95 1.18 25.00
C THR A 345 -4.02 2.18 25.45
N ALA A 346 -5.05 1.72 26.18
CA ALA A 346 -6.10 2.59 26.70
C ALA A 346 -5.56 3.68 27.64
N GLY A 347 -4.63 3.32 28.54
CA GLY A 347 -4.00 4.27 29.46
C GLY A 347 -3.20 5.37 28.75
N ALA A 348 -2.41 4.99 27.73
CA ALA A 348 -1.63 5.93 26.93
C ALA A 348 -2.53 6.89 26.12
N VAL A 349 -3.51 6.35 25.39
CA VAL A 349 -4.42 7.17 24.56
C VAL A 349 -5.23 8.14 25.41
N LYS A 350 -5.71 7.70 26.58
CA LYS A 350 -6.47 8.57 27.50
C LYS A 350 -5.66 9.75 28.02
N ALA A 351 -4.36 9.58 28.26
CA ALA A 351 -3.50 10.69 28.65
C ALA A 351 -3.37 11.74 27.52
N LEU A 352 -3.61 11.33 26.28
CA LEU A 352 -3.42 12.12 25.07
C LEU A 352 -4.73 12.70 24.48
N SER A 353 -5.91 12.22 24.90
CA SER A 353 -7.18 12.39 24.15
C SER A 353 -7.92 13.71 24.37
N ALA A 354 -7.23 14.84 24.35
CA ALA A 354 -7.87 16.14 24.49
C ALA A 354 -8.85 16.42 23.33
N GLY A 355 -10.10 16.76 23.65
CA GLY A 355 -11.07 17.28 22.67
C GLY A 355 -12.19 16.34 22.22
N PHE A 356 -12.28 15.11 22.75
CA PHE A 356 -13.45 14.26 22.52
C PHE A 356 -14.60 14.57 23.49
N THR A 357 -15.85 14.51 22.99
CA THR A 357 -17.06 14.71 23.79
C THR A 357 -17.39 13.46 24.61
N GLU A 358 -17.18 12.28 24.02
CA GLU A 358 -17.41 10.99 24.66
C GLU A 358 -16.20 10.07 24.46
N ILE A 359 -15.77 9.43 25.55
CA ILE A 359 -14.74 8.39 25.56
C ILE A 359 -15.40 7.11 26.08
N TYR A 360 -15.43 6.06 25.25
CA TYR A 360 -15.94 4.74 25.62
C TYR A 360 -14.79 3.82 26.04
N GLU A 361 -14.84 3.35 27.27
CA GLU A 361 -13.80 2.50 27.88
C GLU A 361 -14.01 1.00 27.54
N PRO A 362 -12.95 0.19 27.51
CA PRO A 362 -13.06 -1.26 27.39
C PRO A 362 -13.90 -1.85 28.53
N ALA A 363 -14.92 -2.62 28.15
CA ALA A 363 -15.80 -3.32 29.06
C ALA A 363 -15.05 -4.48 29.74
N GLY A 364 -14.16 -4.16 30.68
CA GLY A 364 -13.44 -5.17 31.47
C GLY A 364 -12.01 -4.78 31.83
N GLY A 365 -11.86 -3.90 32.82
CA GLY A 365 -10.64 -3.77 33.61
C GLY A 365 -11.00 -3.95 35.08
N ALA A 366 -10.67 -5.13 35.63
CA ALA A 366 -10.71 -5.36 37.07
C ALA A 366 -9.94 -4.24 37.78
N ALA A 367 -10.47 -3.78 38.91
CA ALA A 367 -9.85 -2.79 39.77
C ALA A 367 -8.34 -3.07 39.90
N ALA A 368 -7.52 -2.05 39.62
CA ALA A 368 -6.12 -2.04 39.99
C ALA A 368 -6.00 -2.52 41.46
N PRO A 369 -5.05 -3.40 41.81
CA PRO A 369 -4.83 -3.70 43.22
C PRO A 369 -4.53 -2.38 43.93
N GLU A 370 -5.34 -2.05 44.94
CA GLU A 370 -5.07 -0.92 45.83
C GLU A 370 -3.64 -1.07 46.33
N THR A 371 -2.76 -0.18 45.89
CA THR A 371 -1.45 -0.02 46.49
C THR A 371 -1.68 0.65 47.83
N THR A 372 -1.79 -0.18 48.87
CA THR A 372 -1.80 0.26 50.26
C THR A 372 -0.56 1.10 50.53
N THR A 373 -0.77 2.41 50.68
CA THR A 373 0.21 3.35 51.22
C THR A 373 0.50 2.99 52.68
N ALA A 374 1.47 2.11 52.92
CA ALA A 374 2.14 2.04 54.21
C ALA A 374 3.26 3.09 54.20
N ALA A 375 3.15 4.06 55.11
CA ALA A 375 4.15 5.10 55.33
C ALA A 375 5.52 4.47 55.64
N PRO A 376 6.62 4.93 55.00
CA PRO A 376 7.95 4.49 55.41
C PRO A 376 8.30 5.18 56.73
N GLU A 377 8.64 4.37 57.74
CA GLU A 377 9.23 4.85 58.98
C GLU A 377 10.55 5.58 58.68
N THR A 378 10.68 6.74 59.31
CA THR A 378 11.85 7.60 59.26
C THR A 378 13.03 6.92 59.92
N THR A 379 14.07 6.62 59.14
CA THR A 379 15.41 6.37 59.69
C THR A 379 16.36 7.41 59.11
N THR A 380 16.72 8.38 59.95
CA THR A 380 17.74 9.39 59.70
C THR A 380 19.12 8.74 59.87
N ALA A 381 19.85 8.57 58.77
CA ALA A 381 21.29 8.38 58.78
C ALA A 381 21.92 9.39 57.80
N ALA A 382 22.90 10.13 58.31
CA ALA A 382 23.58 11.23 57.62
C ALA A 382 24.37 10.74 56.39
N PRO A 383 24.45 11.52 55.30
CA PRO A 383 25.33 11.19 54.19
C PRO A 383 26.76 11.64 54.51
N GLU A 384 27.69 10.68 54.59
CA GLU A 384 29.11 10.95 54.47
C GLU A 384 29.45 11.36 53.03
N THR A 385 30.24 12.42 52.94
CA THR A 385 30.78 12.97 51.70
C THR A 385 31.90 12.08 51.19
N THR A 386 31.85 11.67 49.92
CA THR A 386 33.06 11.21 49.22
C THR A 386 33.04 11.73 47.80
N THR A 387 33.89 12.72 47.58
CA THR A 387 34.24 13.32 46.30
C THR A 387 35.26 12.42 45.62
N ALA A 388 34.95 11.88 44.44
CA ALA A 388 35.95 11.31 43.53
C ALA A 388 35.79 12.00 42.17
N ALA A 389 36.92 12.54 41.68
CA ALA A 389 37.03 13.29 40.43
C ALA A 389 36.80 12.40 39.20
N PRO A 390 36.30 12.95 38.08
CA PRO A 390 36.23 12.20 36.83
C PRO A 390 37.62 12.09 36.21
N GLU A 391 38.06 10.85 35.95
CA GLU A 391 39.23 10.54 35.14
C GLU A 391 38.99 10.94 33.68
N THR A 392 40.04 11.48 33.07
CA THR A 392 40.08 11.98 31.70
C THR A 392 40.32 10.81 30.75
N THR A 393 39.36 10.51 29.86
CA THR A 393 39.56 9.52 28.79
C THR A 393 40.01 10.21 27.51
N ALA A 394 41.12 9.73 26.96
CA ALA A 394 41.82 10.25 25.78
C ALA A 394 41.01 10.13 24.48
N ALA A 395 41.30 11.04 23.55
CA ALA A 395 40.76 11.10 22.20
C ALA A 395 41.14 9.86 21.36
N PRO A 396 40.26 9.36 20.48
CA PRO A 396 40.64 8.30 19.54
C PRO A 396 41.50 8.86 18.40
N GLU A 397 42.54 8.09 18.06
CA GLU A 397 43.45 8.32 16.94
C GLU A 397 42.73 8.23 15.58
N THR A 398 43.24 9.01 14.63
CA THR A 398 42.77 9.11 13.25
C THR A 398 43.24 7.90 12.45
N THR A 399 42.31 7.15 11.85
CA THR A 399 42.61 6.07 10.91
C THR A 399 42.65 6.63 9.49
N GLU A 400 43.76 6.40 8.78
CA GLU A 400 44.00 6.79 7.39
C GLU A 400 43.07 6.08 6.40
N ALA A 401 42.75 6.79 5.31
CA ALA A 401 41.98 6.31 4.17
C ALA A 401 42.80 5.32 3.31
N PRO A 402 42.20 4.26 2.74
CA PRO A 402 42.91 3.40 1.80
C PRO A 402 43.02 4.06 0.41
N GLU A 403 44.23 3.99 -0.13
CA GLU A 403 44.60 4.43 -1.48
C GLU A 403 43.83 3.68 -2.57
N THR A 404 43.33 4.45 -3.53
CA THR A 404 42.72 3.98 -4.78
C THR A 404 43.80 3.41 -5.71
N THR A 405 43.70 2.14 -6.10
CA THR A 405 44.54 1.57 -7.16
C THR A 405 43.78 1.60 -8.49
N GLU A 406 44.24 2.44 -9.43
CA GLU A 406 43.83 2.43 -10.83
C GLU A 406 44.41 1.18 -11.52
N ALA A 407 43.54 0.37 -12.15
CA ALA A 407 43.95 -0.65 -13.10
C ALA A 407 43.30 -0.38 -14.46
N LYS A 408 44.13 0.17 -15.36
CA LYS A 408 43.89 0.24 -16.80
C LYS A 408 44.25 -1.11 -17.41
N ALA A 409 43.34 -1.71 -18.19
CA ALA A 409 43.70 -2.73 -19.16
C ALA A 409 42.73 -2.72 -20.35
N ASP A 410 43.35 -2.86 -21.52
CA ASP A 410 42.84 -2.67 -22.87
C ASP A 410 41.85 -3.74 -23.34
N ALA A 411 41.23 -3.38 -24.46
CA ALA A 411 40.34 -4.16 -25.30
C ALA A 411 40.89 -5.53 -25.73
N GLU A 412 40.00 -6.52 -25.81
CA GLU A 412 39.99 -7.43 -26.96
C GLU A 412 38.60 -7.98 -27.26
N THR A 413 38.33 -8.07 -28.55
CA THR A 413 37.09 -8.48 -29.20
C THR A 413 37.15 -9.99 -29.45
N THR A 414 36.11 -10.79 -29.14
CA THR A 414 35.45 -11.77 -30.06
C THR A 414 34.58 -12.84 -29.36
N THR A 415 33.38 -13.04 -29.95
CA THR A 415 32.70 -14.33 -30.23
C THR A 415 31.76 -15.00 -29.21
N ALA A 416 30.57 -15.30 -29.78
CA ALA A 416 29.57 -16.33 -29.48
C ALA A 416 28.58 -16.12 -28.32
N ALA A 417 27.34 -15.83 -28.73
CA ALA A 417 26.14 -15.93 -27.93
C ALA A 417 25.87 -17.38 -27.48
N PRO A 418 25.54 -17.61 -26.19
CA PRO A 418 24.86 -18.82 -25.79
C PRO A 418 23.35 -18.61 -25.97
N THR A 419 22.74 -19.46 -26.79
CA THR A 419 21.29 -19.63 -26.90
C THR A 419 20.75 -20.00 -25.52
N ALA A 420 20.03 -19.09 -24.88
CA ALA A 420 19.35 -19.35 -23.62
C ALA A 420 18.17 -20.31 -23.82
N PRO A 421 17.92 -21.24 -22.89
CA PRO A 421 16.79 -22.15 -22.97
C PRO A 421 15.50 -21.36 -22.79
N LYS A 422 14.56 -21.63 -23.70
CA LYS A 422 13.19 -21.12 -23.72
C LYS A 422 12.54 -21.41 -22.36
N ALA A 423 12.16 -20.36 -21.63
CA ALA A 423 11.33 -20.48 -20.45
C ALA A 423 9.98 -21.09 -20.89
N GLU A 424 9.64 -22.24 -20.34
CA GLU A 424 8.37 -22.90 -20.59
C GLU A 424 7.29 -22.22 -19.75
N ASP A 425 6.25 -21.75 -20.45
CA ASP A 425 5.07 -21.13 -19.88
C ASP A 425 4.44 -21.99 -18.78
N GLY A 426 4.18 -21.35 -17.64
CA GLY A 426 3.73 -21.93 -16.37
C GLY A 426 2.33 -22.52 -16.39
N THR A 427 2.08 -23.52 -17.23
CA THR A 427 1.06 -24.52 -16.91
C THR A 427 1.68 -25.49 -15.91
N PRO A 428 1.00 -25.93 -14.82
CA PRO A 428 1.55 -26.92 -13.90
C PRO A 428 1.59 -28.31 -14.59
N ILE A 429 2.54 -28.48 -15.52
CA ILE A 429 2.78 -29.71 -16.28
C ILE A 429 3.00 -30.87 -15.31
N GLY A 430 3.61 -30.62 -14.14
CA GLY A 430 3.76 -31.63 -13.08
C GLY A 430 2.44 -32.21 -12.59
N LEU A 431 1.38 -31.40 -12.47
CA LEU A 431 0.06 -31.86 -12.04
C LEU A 431 -0.65 -32.64 -13.16
N ILE A 432 -0.55 -32.16 -14.41
CA ILE A 432 -1.12 -32.84 -15.58
C ILE A 432 -0.43 -34.20 -15.81
N VAL A 433 0.90 -34.25 -15.76
CA VAL A 433 1.69 -35.49 -15.86
C VAL A 433 1.38 -36.44 -14.71
N GLY A 434 1.20 -35.92 -13.49
CA GLY A 434 0.79 -36.71 -12.32
C GLY A 434 -0.58 -37.37 -12.50
N ILE A 435 -1.57 -36.63 -12.99
CA ILE A 435 -2.92 -37.16 -13.26
C ILE A 435 -2.89 -38.21 -14.38
N VAL A 436 -2.17 -37.94 -15.47
CA VAL A 436 -2.04 -38.88 -16.60
C VAL A 436 -1.36 -40.18 -16.14
N ALA A 437 -0.29 -40.10 -15.35
CA ALA A 437 0.38 -41.28 -14.81
C ALA A 437 -0.53 -42.11 -13.89
N ALA A 438 -1.29 -41.47 -13.01
CA ALA A 438 -2.24 -42.15 -12.13
C ALA A 438 -3.34 -42.90 -12.92
N VAL A 439 -3.87 -42.28 -13.98
CA VAL A 439 -4.89 -42.90 -14.85
C VAL A 439 -4.31 -44.11 -15.59
N ILE A 440 -3.08 -44.05 -16.08
CA ILE A 440 -2.40 -45.18 -16.74
C ILE A 440 -2.23 -46.35 -15.76
N VAL A 441 -1.79 -46.08 -14.53
CA VAL A 441 -1.62 -47.11 -13.49
C VAL A 441 -2.95 -47.79 -13.17
N ILE A 442 -4.03 -47.02 -13.00
CA ILE A 442 -5.37 -47.56 -12.75
C ILE A 442 -5.83 -48.43 -13.93
N ALA A 443 -5.62 -47.98 -15.17
CA ALA A 443 -5.97 -48.75 -16.36
C ALA A 443 -5.22 -50.10 -16.43
N VAL A 444 -3.90 -50.10 -16.12
CA VAL A 444 -3.09 -51.32 -16.08
C VAL A 444 -3.57 -52.28 -14.99
N ILE A 445 -3.87 -51.78 -13.79
CA ILE A 445 -4.38 -52.60 -12.67
C ILE A 445 -5.71 -53.27 -13.07
N VAL A 446 -6.64 -52.52 -13.69
CA VAL A 446 -7.92 -53.07 -14.16
C VAL A 446 -7.70 -54.18 -15.19
N VAL A 447 -6.77 -54.00 -16.14
CA VAL A 447 -6.43 -55.04 -17.12
C VAL A 447 -5.85 -56.29 -16.47
N VAL A 448 -4.96 -56.15 -15.49
CA VAL A 448 -4.35 -57.28 -14.77
C VAL A 448 -5.38 -58.05 -13.96
N VAL A 449 -6.27 -57.36 -13.25
CA VAL A 449 -7.34 -57.99 -12.44
C VAL A 449 -8.35 -58.73 -13.33
N VAL A 450 -8.71 -58.17 -14.48
CA VAL A 450 -9.61 -58.81 -15.44
C VAL A 450 -8.96 -60.01 -16.13
N LYS A 451 -7.64 -59.99 -16.38
CA LYS A 451 -6.90 -61.12 -16.94
C LYS A 451 -6.69 -62.26 -15.93
N LYS A 452 -6.51 -61.97 -14.63
CA LYS A 452 -6.32 -63.00 -13.59
C LYS A 452 -7.60 -63.76 -13.20
N LYS A 453 -8.79 -63.26 -13.54
CA LYS A 453 -10.08 -63.92 -13.25
C LYS A 453 -10.62 -64.78 -14.41
N LYS A 454 -9.78 -65.10 -15.40
CA LYS A 454 -10.14 -65.97 -16.53
C LYS A 454 -9.59 -67.37 -16.36
#